data_AF-A0A964XD21-F1
#
_entry.id   AF-A0A964XD21-F1
#
_cell.length_a   1.000
_cell.length_b   1.000
_cell.length_c   1.000
_cell.angle_alpha   90.00
_cell.angle_beta   90.00
_cell.angle_gamma   90.00
#
_symmetry.space_group_name_H-M   'P 1'
#
loop_
_entity.id
_entity.type
_entity.pdbx_description
1 polymer ?
#
loop_
_entity_poly.entity_id
_entity_poly.type
_entity_poly.pdbx_seq_one_letter_code
_entity_poly.pdbx_strand_id
1 'polypeptide(L)' 'MIKERSETVLRIRFTAPISLPQHIQLSCQALGLRAHARVVWQRGGMAGLSLVPGESGCLSRDPTA' A
#
# COMPACT_ATOMS: atom_id res chain seq x y z
N MET A 1 -17.47 -16.62 -17.26
CA MET A 1 -17.70 -15.51 -16.30
C MET A 1 -16.43 -15.32 -15.50
N ILE A 2 -15.57 -14.38 -15.90
CA ILE A 2 -14.35 -14.06 -15.17
C ILE A 2 -14.75 -13.09 -14.05
N LYS A 3 -14.82 -13.58 -12.81
CA LYS A 3 -14.88 -12.72 -11.63
C LYS A 3 -13.45 -12.25 -11.37
N GLU A 4 -13.02 -11.14 -11.98
CA GLU A 4 -11.80 -10.46 -11.55
C GLU A 4 -12.06 -9.86 -10.16
N ARG A 5 -11.91 -10.69 -9.11
CA ARG A 5 -11.62 -10.19 -7.77
C ARG A 5 -10.17 -9.71 -7.82
N SER A 6 -9.96 -8.43 -8.12
CA SER A 6 -8.64 -7.85 -7.94
C SER A 6 -8.36 -7.78 -6.44
N GLU A 7 -7.67 -8.80 -5.91
CA GLU A 7 -7.15 -8.78 -4.54
C GLU A 7 -6.05 -7.71 -4.37
N THR A 8 -5.52 -7.21 -5.48
CA THR A 8 -4.56 -6.10 -5.52
C THR A 8 -5.29 -4.77 -5.65
N VAL A 9 -5.16 -3.92 -4.64
CA VAL A 9 -5.76 -2.57 -4.61
C VAL A 9 -4.74 -1.51 -5.01
N LEU A 10 -3.44 -1.76 -4.79
CA LEU A 10 -2.37 -0.82 -5.09
C LEU A 10 -1.19 -1.52 -5.76
N ARG A 11 -0.50 -0.82 -6.67
CA ARG A 11 0.76 -1.26 -7.28
C ARG A 11 1.82 -0.20 -7.03
N ILE A 12 2.99 -0.64 -6.59
CA ILE A 12 4.14 0.25 -6.38
C ILE A 12 5.34 -0.24 -7.20
N ARG A 13 6.05 0.73 -7.79
CA ARG A 13 7.29 0.49 -8.52
C ARG A 13 8.46 1.07 -7.73
N PHE A 14 9.48 0.25 -7.53
CA PHE A 14 10.73 0.66 -6.89
C PHE A 14 11.76 1.00 -7.95
N THR A 15 12.62 1.95 -7.61
CA THR A 15 13.79 2.34 -8.43
C THR A 15 14.95 1.37 -8.25
N ALA A 16 14.99 0.63 -7.13
CA ALA A 16 15.96 -0.42 -6.86
C ALA A 16 15.26 -1.75 -6.55
N PRO A 17 15.87 -2.91 -6.87
CA PRO A 17 15.34 -4.21 -6.49
C PRO A 17 15.42 -4.39 -4.97
N ILE A 18 14.33 -4.06 -4.28
CA ILE A 18 14.19 -4.27 -2.83
C ILE A 18 13.16 -5.36 -2.58
N SER A 19 13.39 -6.23 -1.59
CA SER A 19 12.37 -7.19 -1.13
C SER A 19 11.54 -6.54 -0.03
N LEU A 20 10.23 -6.52 -0.18
CA LEU A 20 9.33 -6.02 0.85
C LEU A 20 8.95 -7.12 1.85
N PRO A 21 8.79 -6.80 3.13
CA PRO A 21 8.16 -7.71 4.06
C PRO A 21 6.68 -7.92 3.69
N GLN A 22 6.11 -9.05 4.13
CA GLN A 22 4.74 -9.44 3.78
C GLN A 22 3.69 -8.40 4.20
N HIS A 23 3.92 -7.68 5.30
CA HIS A 23 3.07 -6.59 5.80
C HIS A 23 3.89 -5.31 5.85
N ILE A 24 3.32 -4.22 5.31
CA ILE A 24 3.94 -2.89 5.26
C ILE A 24 2.94 -1.83 5.68
N GLN A 25 3.45 -0.71 6.18
CA GLN A 25 2.68 0.50 6.36
C GLN A 25 2.92 1.44 5.17
N LEU A 26 1.84 1.90 4.55
CA LEU A 26 1.85 2.87 3.47
C LEU A 26 1.48 4.25 4.01
N SER A 27 2.18 5.28 3.54
CA SER A 27 1.85 6.67 3.79
C SER A 27 1.82 7.41 2.46
N CYS A 28 0.63 7.82 2.01
CA CYS A 28 0.46 8.66 0.84
C CYS A 28 0.10 10.09 1.28
N GLN A 29 1.12 10.94 1.42
CA GLN A 29 0.98 12.30 1.93
C GLN A 29 0.04 13.17 1.05
N ALA A 30 0.12 13.01 -0.27
CA ALA A 30 -0.72 13.74 -1.21
C ALA A 30 -2.22 13.50 -1.00
N LEU A 31 -2.58 12.31 -0.48
CA LEU A 31 -3.96 11.91 -0.20
C LEU A 31 -4.30 11.91 1.29
N GLY A 32 -3.36 12.31 2.17
CA GLY A 32 -3.57 12.25 3.62
C GLY A 32 -3.81 10.83 4.16
N LEU A 33 -3.37 9.80 3.43
CA LEU A 33 -3.67 8.39 3.75
C LEU A 33 -2.50 7.74 4.51
N ARG A 34 -2.79 7.14 5.66
CA ARG A 34 -1.95 6.09 6.26
C ARG A 34 -2.75 4.80 6.29
N ALA A 35 -2.19 3.71 5.77
CA ALA A 35 -2.87 2.41 5.76
C ALA A 35 -1.88 1.27 5.90
N HIS A 36 -2.30 0.19 6.55
CA HIS A 36 -1.57 -1.08 6.52
C HIS A 36 -1.93 -1.85 5.25
N ALA A 37 -0.93 -2.48 4.65
CA ALA A 37 -1.09 -3.24 3.43
C ALA A 37 -0.30 -4.54 3.48
N ARG A 38 -0.85 -5.57 2.85
CA ARG A 38 -0.19 -6.85 2.64
C ARG A 38 0.35 -6.93 1.22
N VAL A 39 1.61 -7.33 1.07
CA VAL A 39 2.20 -7.68 -0.22
C VAL A 39 1.59 -9.00 -0.70
N VAL A 40 0.89 -8.98 -1.83
CA VAL A 40 0.24 -10.16 -2.42
C VAL A 40 1.11 -10.81 -3.51
N TRP A 41 1.96 -10.01 -4.15
CA TRP A 41 2.98 -10.50 -5.07
C TRP A 41 4.10 -9.48 -5.18
N GLN A 42 5.30 -9.96 -5.51
CA GLN A 42 6.43 -9.12 -5.87
C GLN A 42 7.20 -9.75 -7.02
N ARG A 43 7.54 -8.95 -8.03
CA ARG A 43 8.36 -9.38 -9.17
C ARG A 43 9.28 -8.25 -9.61
N GLY A 44 10.59 -8.48 -9.45
CA GLY A 44 11.60 -7.46 -9.74
C GLY A 44 11.35 -6.18 -8.93
N GLY A 45 11.33 -5.04 -9.61
CA GLY A 45 11.05 -3.73 -9.01
C GLY A 45 9.56 -3.38 -8.86
N MET A 46 8.65 -4.36 -8.84
CA MET A 46 7.21 -4.10 -8.66
C MET A 46 6.60 -4.99 -7.59
N ALA A 47 5.69 -4.42 -6.79
CA ALA A 47 4.87 -5.15 -5.84
C ALA A 47 3.39 -4.78 -5.98
N GLY A 48 2.54 -5.80 -5.83
CA GLY A 48 1.10 -5.64 -5.65
C GLY A 48 0.74 -5.71 -4.18
N LEU A 49 -0.14 -4.81 -3.75
CA LEU A 49 -0.55 -4.65 -2.36
C LEU A 49 -2.07 -4.75 -2.23
N SER A 50 -2.51 -5.35 -1.13
CA SER A 50 -3.89 -5.37 -0.68
C SER A 50 -4.00 -4.56 0.62
N LEU A 51 -4.96 -3.65 0.71
CA LEU A 51 -5.18 -2.86 1.93
C LEU A 51 -5.82 -3.73 3.01
N VAL A 52 -5.35 -3.60 4.25
CA VAL A 52 -5.94 -4.26 5.43
C VAL A 52 -7.07 -3.36 5.95
N PRO A 53 -8.35 -3.80 5.90
CA PRO A 53 -9.47 -2.98 6.38
C PRO A 53 -9.39 -2.72 7.88
N GLY A 54 -9.69 -1.50 8.32
CA GLY A 54 -9.76 -1.13 9.75
C GLY A 54 -8.48 -0.56 10.35
N GLU A 55 -7.34 -0.63 9.64
CA GLU A 55 -6.05 -0.07 10.09
C GLU A 55 -5.63 1.15 9.27
N SER A 56 -6.60 1.84 8.67
CA SER A 56 -6.37 3.06 7.89
C SER A 56 -6.67 4.28 8.75
N GLY A 57 -5.65 5.07 9.05
CA GLY A 57 -5.77 6.36 9.73
C GLY A 57 -5.65 7.51 8.75
N CYS A 58 -6.43 8.57 8.95
CA CYS A 58 -6.18 9.84 8.28
C CYS A 58 -4.92 10.46 8.90
N LEU A 59 -4.01 10.96 8.06
CA LEU A 59 -2.96 11.88 8.52
C LEU A 59 -3.66 13.13 9.04
N SER A 60 -3.74 13.33 10.36
CA SER A 60 -4.12 14.64 10.89
C SER A 60 -3.06 15.62 10.38
N ARG A 61 -3.49 16.58 9.56
CA ARG A 61 -2.75 17.82 9.42
C ARG A 61 -3.08 18.61 10.67
N ASP A 62 -2.31 18.45 11.74
CA ASP A 62 -2.26 19.47 12.77
C ASP A 62 -1.48 20.66 12.20
N PRO A 63 -2.12 21.80 11.93
CA PRO A 63 -1.45 23.02 11.50
C PRO A 63 -1.26 23.90 12.75
N THR A 64 -0.49 23.45 13.74
CA THR A 64 -0.13 24.31 14.88
C THR A 64 1.21 23.88 15.48
N ALA A 65 2.28 24.34 14.84
CA ALA A 65 3.59 24.53 15.44
C ALA A 65 4.02 25.97 15.15
#